data_AF-A0A2T9Y0X1-F1
#
_entry.id   AF-A0A2T9Y0X1-F1
#
_cell.length_a   1.000
_cell.length_b   1.000
_cell.length_c   1.000
_cell.angle_alpha   90.00
_cell.angle_beta   90.00
_cell.angle_gamma   90.00
#
_symmetry.space_group_name_H-M   'P 1'
#
loop_
_entity.id
_entity.type
_entity.pdbx_description
1 polymer ?
#
loop_
_entity_poly.entity_id
_entity_poly.type
_entity_poly.pdbx_seq_one_letter_code
_entity_poly.pdbx_strand_id
1 'polypeptide(L)'
;MSVIMLLLLLEDQPIKQTEIFLVYRIDEIKLSADIKDLLEDLDRLNIIHVSGTKGKGSTCAFSESLLRELNSNNNKSTPKNSLNSNVVIKTGLFTSPHMVEVRERIQINGAPISKDIFSKYFFEVWNRIASIEELATIDGDNALTNRIVNKPKKVDIPYFGFLTLLAFHVFMKENVNAAIFEVGIGGEFDLTNVIRNPIVCGITSIGIDHTQILGSKIQDIALQKAGIMKKDSIAYTLDHQKEIVLDVFKKVALERTCKLVILPTPNRFYNDEQLEANLGGKHQILNSILAVNLVCEWVKRTSFFTKEDLCLALNAPESSTSDVWPEWVFKALFATKWPGRSHHFTTPEYPNIHWYLDGAHTADSLTLCTDWFLKNTSHNSNNPCILLFSLSCGRDKISNLESLAKLVKDYRPID
;
A
#
# COMPACT_ATOMS: atom_id res chain seq x y z
N MET A 1 -20.73 10.77 31.64
CA MET A 1 -20.41 9.33 31.75
C MET A 1 -20.50 8.66 30.39
N SER A 2 -19.35 8.18 29.89
CA SER A 2 -19.11 7.29 28.74
C SER A 2 -18.35 7.91 27.55
N VAL A 3 -17.02 7.99 27.71
CA VAL A 3 -15.98 8.25 26.68
C VAL A 3 -15.33 6.92 26.23
N ILE A 4 -16.10 5.84 26.16
CA ILE A 4 -15.59 4.53 25.71
C ILE A 4 -16.65 3.91 24.81
N MET A 5 -16.58 4.18 23.50
CA MET A 5 -17.30 3.33 22.56
C MET A 5 -16.51 3.19 21.26
N LEU A 6 -15.44 2.44 21.40
CA LEU A 6 -14.68 1.92 20.27
C LEU A 6 -13.85 0.67 20.62
N LEU A 7 -13.57 0.49 21.91
CA LEU A 7 -13.17 -0.79 22.49
C LEU A 7 -14.22 -1.92 22.29
N LEU A 8 -15.45 -1.59 21.86
CA LEU A 8 -16.55 -2.56 21.73
C LEU A 8 -16.90 -2.98 20.29
N LEU A 9 -16.22 -2.46 19.26
CA LEU A 9 -16.54 -2.85 17.87
C LEU A 9 -15.79 -4.09 17.36
N LEU A 10 -14.95 -4.71 18.19
CA LEU A 10 -14.25 -5.93 17.84
C LEU A 10 -14.15 -6.83 19.09
N GLU A 11 -15.26 -7.47 19.48
CA GLU A 11 -15.24 -8.50 20.54
C GLU A 11 -14.30 -9.69 20.23
N ASP A 12 -13.71 -9.74 19.02
CA ASP A 12 -12.78 -10.80 18.57
C ASP A 12 -11.43 -10.30 18.02
N GLN A 13 -11.01 -9.04 18.22
CA GLN A 13 -9.68 -8.58 17.77
C GLN A 13 -8.79 -8.08 18.92
N PRO A 14 -7.50 -8.41 18.93
CA PRO A 14 -6.55 -7.98 19.96
C PRO A 14 -6.44 -6.47 20.11
N ILE A 15 -6.26 -6.06 21.37
CA ILE A 15 -6.21 -4.71 21.98
C ILE A 15 -5.37 -3.65 21.22
N LYS A 16 -4.53 -4.02 20.24
CA LYS A 16 -3.65 -3.08 19.51
C LYS A 16 -4.34 -2.30 18.39
N GLN A 17 -5.52 -2.70 17.93
CA GLN A 17 -6.26 -2.02 16.85
C GLN A 17 -7.37 -1.08 17.33
N THR A 18 -7.78 -1.22 18.60
CA THR A 18 -8.87 -0.46 19.22
C THR A 18 -8.50 0.98 19.55
N GLU A 19 -7.23 1.38 19.46
CA GLU A 19 -6.78 2.76 19.74
C GLU A 19 -7.00 3.73 18.57
N ILE A 20 -7.30 3.23 17.36
CA ILE A 20 -7.31 4.08 16.16
C ILE A 20 -8.57 4.90 15.96
N PHE A 21 -9.76 4.41 16.27
CA PHE A 21 -10.95 5.15 15.84
C PHE A 21 -11.49 6.18 16.84
N LEU A 22 -10.65 6.69 17.75
CA LEU A 22 -11.09 7.69 18.74
C LEU A 22 -11.42 9.06 18.11
N VAL A 23 -11.18 9.33 16.83
CA VAL A 23 -11.01 10.72 16.33
C VAL A 23 -12.22 11.36 15.63
N TYR A 24 -13.46 10.90 15.82
CA TYR A 24 -14.63 11.47 15.12
C TYR A 24 -15.81 11.88 16.00
N ARG A 25 -16.20 13.17 15.80
CA ARG A 25 -17.36 13.95 16.26
C ARG A 25 -17.49 14.21 17.78
N ILE A 26 -17.00 15.37 18.18
CA ILE A 26 -17.47 16.11 19.35
C ILE A 26 -18.38 17.20 18.78
N ASP A 27 -19.68 16.97 18.89
CA ASP A 27 -20.76 17.96 19.09
C ASP A 27 -22.08 17.15 19.04
N GLU A 28 -22.68 16.92 20.21
CA GLU A 28 -23.98 16.23 20.44
C GLU A 28 -24.13 14.78 19.94
N ILE A 29 -23.60 13.80 20.69
CA ILE A 29 -23.71 12.37 20.33
C ILE A 29 -25.04 11.73 20.77
N LYS A 30 -25.76 11.14 19.81
CA LYS A 30 -26.67 9.99 20.04
C LYS A 30 -25.93 8.71 19.61
N LEU A 31 -25.35 8.02 20.59
CA LEU A 31 -24.25 7.03 20.53
C LEU A 31 -24.28 5.95 19.42
N SER A 32 -25.42 5.60 18.85
CA SER A 32 -25.53 4.53 17.84
C SER A 32 -25.57 5.01 16.39
N ALA A 33 -26.01 6.25 16.14
CA ALA A 33 -26.14 6.78 14.78
C ALA A 33 -24.78 7.29 14.26
N ASP A 34 -24.03 8.03 15.07
CA ASP A 34 -22.80 8.69 14.63
C ASP A 34 -21.64 7.72 14.32
N ILE A 35 -21.57 6.58 15.03
CA ILE A 35 -20.58 5.52 14.76
C ILE A 35 -20.91 4.81 13.45
N LYS A 36 -22.19 4.57 13.20
CA LYS A 36 -22.65 3.98 11.95
C LYS A 36 -22.29 4.88 10.78
N ASP A 37 -22.52 6.19 10.91
CA ASP A 37 -22.18 7.18 9.88
C ASP A 37 -20.66 7.22 9.60
N LEU A 38 -19.81 7.22 10.63
CA LEU A 38 -18.35 7.18 10.45
C LEU A 38 -17.88 5.94 9.70
N LEU A 39 -18.43 4.80 10.11
CA LEU A 39 -18.08 3.52 9.53
C LEU A 39 -18.58 3.41 8.08
N GLU A 40 -19.74 3.99 7.78
CA GLU A 40 -20.23 4.16 6.41
C GLU A 40 -19.34 5.10 5.59
N ASP A 41 -18.86 6.21 6.18
CA ASP A 41 -17.91 7.12 5.52
C ASP A 41 -16.57 6.45 5.18
N LEU A 42 -16.06 5.57 6.05
CA LEU A 42 -14.87 4.75 5.75
C LEU A 42 -15.12 3.78 4.60
N ASP A 43 -16.28 3.13 4.57
CA ASP A 43 -16.62 2.18 3.50
C ASP A 43 -16.80 2.88 2.14
N ARG A 44 -17.17 4.17 2.12
CA ARG A 44 -17.28 4.98 0.88
C ARG A 44 -15.95 5.23 0.19
N LEU A 45 -14.82 4.96 0.84
CA LEU A 45 -13.49 5.11 0.25
C LEU A 45 -13.13 4.03 -0.77
N ASN A 46 -13.95 2.97 -0.91
CA ASN A 46 -13.75 1.83 -1.82
C ASN A 46 -12.30 1.33 -1.78
N ILE A 47 -11.91 0.70 -0.67
CA ILE A 47 -10.49 0.54 -0.34
C ILE A 47 -9.84 -0.65 -1.05
N ILE A 48 -8.67 -0.44 -1.65
CA ILE A 48 -7.69 -1.49 -2.00
C ILE A 48 -6.68 -1.60 -0.86
N HIS A 49 -6.60 -2.75 -0.19
CA HIS A 49 -5.72 -2.94 0.96
C HIS A 49 -4.58 -3.91 0.64
N VAL A 50 -3.32 -3.48 0.79
CA VAL A 50 -2.16 -4.24 0.31
C VAL A 50 -1.19 -4.57 1.45
N SER A 51 -0.97 -5.86 1.67
CA SER A 51 0.04 -6.40 2.59
C SER A 51 1.11 -7.20 1.85
N GLY A 52 2.14 -7.65 2.56
CA GLY A 52 3.28 -8.40 2.01
C GLY A 52 4.62 -8.01 2.62
N THR A 53 5.68 -8.77 2.31
CA THR A 53 7.05 -8.43 2.77
C THR A 53 7.71 -7.47 1.80
N LYS A 54 7.77 -7.82 0.52
CA LYS A 54 8.37 -6.98 -0.54
C LYS A 54 7.34 -6.71 -1.64
N GLY A 55 7.38 -5.50 -2.20
CA GLY A 55 6.52 -5.10 -3.31
C GLY A 55 5.25 -4.33 -2.94
N LYS A 56 4.89 -4.19 -1.65
CA LYS A 56 3.69 -3.46 -1.21
C LYS A 56 3.58 -2.06 -1.82
N GLY A 57 4.51 -1.16 -1.50
CA GLY A 57 4.54 0.20 -2.05
C GLY A 57 4.53 0.25 -3.58
N SER A 58 5.27 -0.64 -4.26
CA SER A 58 5.25 -0.74 -5.74
C SER A 58 3.87 -1.16 -6.26
N THR A 59 3.25 -2.19 -5.69
CA THR A 59 1.89 -2.61 -6.05
C THR A 59 0.89 -1.49 -5.82
N CYS A 60 0.98 -0.77 -4.69
CA CYS A 60 0.13 0.39 -4.42
C CYS A 60 0.35 1.52 -5.44
N ALA A 61 1.59 1.81 -5.82
CA ALA A 61 1.93 2.81 -6.82
C ALA A 61 1.38 2.45 -8.21
N PHE A 62 1.53 1.18 -8.61
CA PHE A 62 0.94 0.68 -9.85
C PHE A 62 -0.59 0.77 -9.81
N SER A 63 -1.23 0.36 -8.71
CA SER A 63 -2.68 0.45 -8.54
C SER A 63 -3.19 1.89 -8.62
N GLU A 64 -2.48 2.85 -8.00
CA GLU A 64 -2.80 4.28 -8.11
C GLU A 64 -2.71 4.76 -9.56
N SER A 65 -1.60 4.45 -10.25
CA SER A 65 -1.38 4.89 -11.63
C SER A 65 -2.44 4.32 -12.58
N LEU A 66 -2.79 3.04 -12.39
CA LEU A 66 -3.85 2.36 -13.14
C LEU A 66 -5.21 3.03 -12.91
N LEU A 67 -5.62 3.24 -11.64
CA LEU A 67 -6.88 3.90 -11.32
C LEU A 67 -6.96 5.33 -11.86
N ARG A 68 -5.84 6.07 -11.82
CA ARG A 68 -5.77 7.42 -12.37
C ARG A 68 -5.86 7.44 -13.89
N GLU A 69 -5.27 6.46 -14.58
CA GLU A 69 -5.37 6.33 -16.04
C GLU A 69 -6.81 6.00 -16.50
N LEU A 70 -7.66 5.43 -15.64
CA LEU A 70 -9.09 5.24 -15.96
C LEU A 70 -9.82 6.57 -16.25
N ASN A 71 -9.32 7.70 -15.73
CA ASN A 71 -9.87 9.02 -16.03
C ASN A 71 -9.42 9.59 -17.40
N SER A 72 -8.50 8.93 -18.10
CA SER A 72 -7.95 9.42 -19.36
C SER A 72 -8.94 9.26 -20.52
N ASN A 73 -9.53 10.36 -20.98
CA ASN A 73 -10.52 10.42 -22.08
C ASN A 73 -9.97 10.14 -23.49
N ASN A 74 -8.65 9.94 -23.64
CA ASN A 74 -7.99 9.96 -24.95
C ASN A 74 -7.87 8.59 -25.65
N ASN A 75 -8.21 7.48 -24.99
CA ASN A 75 -8.06 6.14 -25.57
C ASN A 75 -9.42 5.46 -25.78
N LYS A 76 -9.66 4.96 -27.00
CA LYS A 76 -10.86 4.16 -27.33
C LYS A 76 -10.97 2.86 -26.51
N SER A 77 -9.87 2.42 -25.90
CA SER A 77 -9.69 1.17 -25.17
C SER A 77 -9.67 1.32 -23.64
N THR A 78 -9.73 2.54 -23.09
CA THR A 78 -9.92 2.77 -21.64
C THR A 78 -11.39 2.57 -21.28
N PRO A 79 -11.75 1.95 -20.13
CA PRO A 79 -13.15 1.82 -19.76
C PRO A 79 -13.71 3.22 -19.55
N LYS A 80 -14.76 3.57 -20.30
CA LYS A 80 -15.45 4.84 -20.10
C LYS A 80 -16.37 4.67 -18.89
N ASN A 81 -16.40 5.60 -17.95
CA ASN A 81 -17.36 5.52 -16.84
C ASN A 81 -18.79 5.69 -17.39
N SER A 82 -19.62 4.64 -17.36
CA SER A 82 -20.93 4.61 -18.06
C SER A 82 -22.11 5.24 -17.30
N LEU A 83 -21.95 5.68 -16.05
CA LEU A 83 -22.96 6.59 -15.46
C LEU A 83 -22.68 8.05 -15.88
N ASN A 84 -23.23 8.47 -17.03
CA ASN A 84 -23.27 9.89 -17.45
C ASN A 84 -21.92 10.63 -17.38
N SER A 85 -20.85 10.07 -17.96
CA SER A 85 -19.69 10.75 -18.59
C SER A 85 -18.88 11.80 -17.81
N ASN A 86 -19.11 12.06 -16.51
CA ASN A 86 -18.41 13.11 -15.76
C ASN A 86 -17.83 12.68 -14.40
N VAL A 87 -17.94 11.40 -14.02
CA VAL A 87 -17.38 10.94 -12.74
C VAL A 87 -15.87 10.77 -12.90
N VAL A 88 -15.09 11.66 -12.29
CA VAL A 88 -13.63 11.57 -12.18
C VAL A 88 -13.30 10.80 -10.91
N ILE A 89 -12.59 9.68 -11.04
CA ILE A 89 -12.12 8.89 -9.91
C ILE A 89 -10.98 9.64 -9.23
N LYS A 90 -11.26 10.22 -8.07
CA LYS A 90 -10.23 10.81 -7.20
C LYS A 90 -9.54 9.69 -6.42
N THR A 91 -8.26 9.48 -6.67
CA THR A 91 -7.47 8.44 -5.99
C THR A 91 -6.83 8.99 -4.71
N GLY A 92 -6.73 8.17 -3.68
CA GLY A 92 -5.97 8.44 -2.45
C GLY A 92 -4.98 7.30 -2.22
N LEU A 93 -3.71 7.61 -1.97
CA LEU A 93 -2.67 6.60 -1.74
C LEU A 93 -1.99 6.85 -0.40
N PHE A 94 -2.07 5.86 0.49
CA PHE A 94 -1.38 5.85 1.78
C PHE A 94 -0.23 4.84 1.77
N THR A 95 1.01 5.30 1.95
CA THR A 95 2.23 4.45 1.89
C THR A 95 3.22 4.73 3.00
N SER A 96 4.17 3.80 3.19
CA SER A 96 5.24 3.94 4.17
C SER A 96 6.52 3.16 3.82
N PRO A 97 7.71 3.66 4.19
CA PRO A 97 7.99 4.99 4.73
C PRO A 97 7.96 6.10 3.65
N HIS A 98 8.23 7.35 4.03
CA HIS A 98 8.57 8.41 3.08
C HIS A 98 10.08 8.44 2.86
N MET A 99 10.52 9.03 1.74
CA MET A 99 11.92 9.24 1.39
C MET A 99 12.44 10.59 1.87
N VAL A 100 11.73 11.69 1.57
CA VAL A 100 12.19 13.06 1.88
C VAL A 100 11.20 13.79 2.79
N GLU A 101 9.92 13.82 2.42
CA GLU A 101 8.89 14.57 3.14
C GLU A 101 7.72 13.69 3.60
N VAL A 102 7.19 13.98 4.80
CA VAL A 102 6.07 13.19 5.38
C VAL A 102 4.83 13.11 4.51
N ARG A 103 4.57 14.15 3.70
CA ARG A 103 3.43 14.25 2.80
C ARG A 103 3.45 13.17 1.70
N GLU A 104 4.62 12.61 1.37
CA GLU A 104 4.73 11.50 0.42
C GLU A 104 3.89 10.28 0.81
N ARG A 105 3.62 10.14 2.11
CA ARG A 105 2.78 9.07 2.65
C ARG A 105 1.31 9.25 2.36
N ILE A 106 0.84 10.46 2.04
CA ILE A 106 -0.58 10.76 1.79
C ILE A 106 -0.67 11.51 0.46
N GLN A 107 -1.02 10.77 -0.59
CA GLN A 107 -1.11 11.33 -1.93
C GLN A 107 -2.56 11.35 -2.41
N ILE A 108 -2.88 12.33 -3.23
CA ILE A 108 -4.15 12.42 -3.97
C ILE A 108 -3.81 12.56 -5.45
N ASN A 109 -4.42 11.73 -6.31
CA ASN A 109 -4.18 11.74 -7.75
C ASN A 109 -2.69 11.65 -8.14
N GLY A 110 -1.94 10.80 -7.43
CA GLY A 110 -0.53 10.52 -7.69
C GLY A 110 0.45 11.60 -7.22
N ALA A 111 -0.01 12.58 -6.44
CA ALA A 111 0.83 13.64 -5.89
C ALA A 111 0.68 13.77 -4.37
N PRO A 112 1.78 13.98 -3.61
CA PRO A 112 1.70 14.34 -2.20
C PRO A 112 0.78 15.54 -1.97
N ILE A 113 -0.11 15.48 -0.97
CA ILE A 113 -0.98 16.61 -0.62
C ILE A 113 -0.15 17.86 -0.29
N SER A 114 -0.68 19.06 -0.57
CA SER A 114 0.05 20.32 -0.32
C SER A 114 0.38 20.51 1.17
N LYS A 115 1.35 21.39 1.46
CA LYS A 115 1.69 21.75 2.86
C LYS A 115 0.48 22.31 3.60
N ASP A 116 -0.32 23.15 2.94
CA ASP A 116 -1.52 23.76 3.55
C ASP A 116 -2.59 22.72 3.86
N ILE A 117 -2.86 21.79 2.93
CA ILE A 117 -3.82 20.69 3.13
C ILE A 117 -3.34 19.78 4.26
N PHE A 118 -2.05 19.41 4.26
CA PHE A 118 -1.46 18.60 5.32
C PHE A 118 -1.59 19.28 6.68
N SER A 119 -1.16 20.54 6.80
CA SER A 119 -1.21 21.28 8.06
C SER A 119 -2.63 21.46 8.58
N LYS A 120 -3.59 21.81 7.71
CA LYS A 120 -5.00 21.93 8.06
C LYS A 120 -5.52 20.63 8.70
N TYR A 121 -5.41 19.52 7.98
CA TYR A 121 -5.95 18.24 8.44
C TYR A 121 -5.16 17.64 9.60
N PHE A 122 -3.85 17.92 9.67
CA PHE A 122 -3.04 17.59 10.84
C PHE A 122 -3.62 18.21 12.10
N PHE A 123 -3.87 19.53 12.10
CA PHE A 123 -4.39 20.21 13.28
C PHE A 123 -5.85 19.83 13.57
N GLU A 124 -6.67 19.55 12.55
CA GLU A 124 -8.02 19.01 12.77
C GLU A 124 -7.99 17.67 13.54
N VAL A 125 -7.10 16.75 13.16
CA VAL A 125 -6.94 15.44 13.83
C VAL A 125 -6.31 15.62 15.21
N TRP A 126 -5.24 16.41 15.30
CA TRP A 126 -4.51 16.66 16.55
C TRP A 126 -5.40 17.29 17.63
N ASN A 127 -6.13 18.36 17.28
CA ASN A 127 -7.00 19.05 18.23
C ASN A 127 -8.15 18.16 18.69
N ARG A 128 -8.68 17.30 17.81
CA ARG A 128 -9.70 16.31 18.20
C ARG A 128 -9.15 15.30 19.22
N ILE A 129 -7.96 14.76 19.01
CA ILE A 129 -7.32 13.86 19.98
C ILE A 129 -7.14 14.57 21.33
N ALA A 130 -6.63 15.81 21.33
CA ALA A 130 -6.43 16.59 22.56
C ALA A 130 -7.75 16.83 23.32
N SER A 131 -8.84 17.18 22.63
CA SER A 131 -10.13 17.41 23.28
C SER A 131 -10.73 16.17 23.95
N ILE A 132 -10.41 14.96 23.45
CA ILE A 132 -10.84 13.70 24.07
C ILE A 132 -10.08 13.47 25.38
N GLU A 133 -8.78 13.81 25.41
CA GLU A 133 -7.99 13.75 26.64
C GLU A 133 -8.57 14.67 27.72
N GLU A 134 -8.97 15.89 27.35
CA GLU A 134 -9.59 16.85 28.28
C GLU A 134 -10.92 16.34 28.82
N LEU A 135 -11.82 15.82 27.97
CA LEU A 135 -13.10 15.25 28.41
C LEU A 135 -12.93 14.05 29.35
N ALA A 136 -11.92 13.21 29.12
CA ALA A 136 -11.61 12.07 29.98
C ALA A 136 -11.12 12.47 31.39
N THR A 137 -10.67 13.71 31.57
CA THR A 137 -10.20 14.23 32.87
C THR A 137 -11.29 14.88 33.73
N ILE A 138 -12.44 15.27 33.15
CA ILE A 138 -13.49 16.04 33.83
C ILE A 138 -14.51 15.14 34.57
N ASP A 139 -14.72 13.89 34.14
CA ASP A 139 -15.81 13.00 34.61
C ASP A 139 -15.46 12.20 35.89
N GLY A 140 -14.81 12.88 36.85
CA GLY A 140 -14.12 12.28 38.00
C GLY A 140 -14.94 11.72 39.17
N ASP A 141 -16.29 11.72 39.16
CA ASP A 141 -17.08 11.41 40.38
C ASP A 141 -18.38 10.58 40.20
N ASN A 142 -18.64 9.96 39.05
CA ASN A 142 -19.81 9.07 38.90
C ASN A 142 -19.45 7.59 39.18
N ALA A 143 -20.11 6.96 40.16
CA ALA A 143 -19.74 5.65 40.70
C ALA A 143 -19.71 4.44 39.72
N LEU A 144 -20.21 4.56 38.48
CA LEU A 144 -20.07 3.54 37.43
C LEU A 144 -18.66 3.48 36.81
N THR A 145 -17.84 4.56 36.87
CA THR A 145 -16.47 4.58 36.29
C THR A 145 -15.45 3.90 37.19
N ASN A 146 -15.73 3.76 38.48
CA ASN A 146 -14.83 3.13 39.46
C ASN A 146 -14.70 1.61 39.31
N ARG A 147 -15.53 0.95 38.50
CA ARG A 147 -15.38 -0.50 38.21
C ARG A 147 -14.56 -0.80 36.96
N ILE A 148 -14.19 0.21 36.15
CA ILE A 148 -13.55 0.00 34.84
C ILE A 148 -12.26 0.80 34.63
N VAL A 149 -11.99 1.88 35.40
CA VAL A 149 -10.99 2.86 34.95
C VAL A 149 -9.79 2.99 35.90
N ASN A 150 -8.72 2.24 35.60
CA ASN A 150 -7.39 2.84 35.70
C ASN A 150 -7.41 4.05 34.75
N LYS A 151 -7.28 5.27 35.30
CA LYS A 151 -7.24 6.56 34.56
C LYS A 151 -6.63 6.40 33.16
N PRO A 152 -7.27 6.84 32.06
CA PRO A 152 -6.54 6.99 30.81
C PRO A 152 -5.49 8.08 31.03
N LYS A 153 -4.23 7.66 31.17
CA LYS A 153 -3.08 8.52 30.90
C LYS A 153 -3.22 9.00 29.46
N LYS A 154 -2.67 10.19 29.17
CA LYS A 154 -2.39 10.74 27.82
C LYS A 154 -2.46 9.68 26.72
N VAL A 155 -3.31 9.89 25.72
CA VAL A 155 -3.50 8.97 24.60
C VAL A 155 -2.24 9.03 23.74
N ASP A 156 -1.25 8.19 24.09
CA ASP A 156 0.01 8.08 23.35
C ASP A 156 -0.24 7.31 22.04
N ILE A 157 -0.67 8.00 20.99
CA ILE A 157 -0.85 7.41 19.66
C ILE A 157 0.53 7.24 19.00
N PRO A 158 0.91 6.03 18.57
CA PRO A 158 2.14 5.82 17.82
C PRO A 158 2.17 6.68 16.54
N TYR A 159 3.36 7.15 16.15
CA TYR A 159 3.51 8.02 14.97
C TYR A 159 2.85 7.46 13.70
N PHE A 160 2.99 6.16 13.44
CA PHE A 160 2.32 5.51 12.31
C PHE A 160 0.79 5.53 12.46
N GLY A 161 0.27 5.33 13.68
CA GLY A 161 -1.16 5.40 13.96
C GLY A 161 -1.76 6.77 13.71
N PHE A 162 -1.08 7.82 14.16
CA PHE A 162 -1.50 9.18 13.88
C PHE A 162 -1.53 9.47 12.37
N LEU A 163 -0.51 9.03 11.62
CA LEU A 163 -0.48 9.22 10.17
C LEU A 163 -1.55 8.41 9.42
N THR A 164 -1.84 7.19 9.87
CA THR A 164 -2.94 6.38 9.34
C THR A 164 -4.28 7.07 9.57
N LEU A 165 -4.50 7.61 10.77
CA LEU A 165 -5.68 8.40 11.10
C LEU A 165 -5.81 9.65 10.23
N LEU A 166 -4.70 10.37 10.08
CA LEU A 166 -4.63 11.53 9.21
C LEU A 166 -4.98 11.14 7.76
N ALA A 167 -4.45 10.03 7.24
CA ALA A 167 -4.75 9.59 5.88
C ALA A 167 -6.24 9.30 5.66
N PHE A 168 -6.89 8.56 6.57
CA PHE A 168 -8.35 8.36 6.53
C PHE A 168 -9.08 9.71 6.55
N HIS A 169 -8.66 10.62 7.44
CA HIS A 169 -9.26 11.94 7.55
C HIS A 169 -9.16 12.75 6.26
N VAL A 170 -7.96 12.81 5.68
CA VAL A 170 -7.72 13.48 4.41
C VAL A 170 -8.60 12.87 3.32
N PHE A 171 -8.59 11.54 3.16
CA PHE A 171 -9.33 10.90 2.07
C PHE A 171 -10.85 11.09 2.18
N MET A 172 -11.41 11.05 3.38
CA MET A 172 -12.83 11.35 3.59
C MET A 172 -13.14 12.82 3.32
N LYS A 173 -12.36 13.77 3.86
CA LYS A 173 -12.59 15.21 3.65
C LYS A 173 -12.40 15.65 2.20
N GLU A 174 -11.49 14.99 1.52
CA GLU A 174 -11.20 15.23 0.11
C GLU A 174 -12.12 14.45 -0.83
N ASN A 175 -13.07 13.65 -0.32
CA ASN A 175 -14.00 12.83 -1.11
C ASN A 175 -13.28 11.92 -2.11
N VAL A 176 -12.23 11.23 -1.65
CA VAL A 176 -11.54 10.21 -2.44
C VAL A 176 -12.53 9.09 -2.77
N ASN A 177 -12.52 8.65 -4.03
CA ASN A 177 -13.38 7.58 -4.52
C ASN A 177 -12.72 6.21 -4.42
N ALA A 178 -11.39 6.15 -4.59
CA ALA A 178 -10.59 4.94 -4.54
C ALA A 178 -9.37 5.16 -3.64
N ALA A 179 -9.40 4.61 -2.43
CA ALA A 179 -8.27 4.69 -1.52
C ALA A 179 -7.42 3.40 -1.55
N ILE A 180 -6.12 3.55 -1.69
CA ILE A 180 -5.13 2.47 -1.66
C ILE A 180 -4.34 2.59 -0.36
N PHE A 181 -4.38 1.56 0.47
CA PHE A 181 -3.66 1.51 1.73
C PHE A 181 -2.57 0.43 1.69
N GLU A 182 -1.32 0.86 1.87
CA GLU A 182 -0.21 -0.03 2.21
C GLU A 182 -0.23 -0.33 3.71
N VAL A 183 -0.19 -1.62 4.06
CA VAL A 183 0.06 -2.07 5.42
C VAL A 183 1.47 -1.67 5.86
N GLY A 184 1.60 -1.14 7.08
CA GLY A 184 2.90 -0.81 7.67
C GLY A 184 3.71 -2.06 7.98
N ILE A 185 3.33 -2.79 9.04
CA ILE A 185 4.02 -4.02 9.48
C ILE A 185 3.00 -5.11 9.80
N GLY A 186 3.26 -6.33 9.33
CA GLY A 186 2.37 -7.46 9.55
C GLY A 186 1.13 -7.39 8.65
N GLY A 187 -0.03 -7.19 9.26
CA GLY A 187 -1.34 -7.12 8.60
C GLY A 187 -2.45 -7.25 9.64
N GLU A 188 -2.50 -8.38 10.33
CA GLU A 188 -3.55 -8.72 11.29
C GLU A 188 -3.73 -7.66 12.36
N PHE A 189 -2.62 -7.18 12.95
CA PHE A 189 -2.63 -6.13 13.98
C PHE A 189 -2.11 -4.80 13.46
N ASP A 190 -2.00 -4.63 12.14
CA ASP A 190 -1.60 -3.35 11.58
C ASP A 190 -2.72 -2.34 11.78
N LEU A 191 -2.31 -1.09 11.94
CA LEU A 191 -3.18 0.05 12.19
C LEU A 191 -4.09 0.36 11.00
N THR A 192 -3.69 0.00 9.78
CA THR A 192 -4.55 0.09 8.60
C THR A 192 -5.64 -0.99 8.57
N ASN A 193 -5.49 -2.10 9.32
CA ASN A 193 -6.44 -3.21 9.30
C ASN A 193 -7.72 -2.96 10.14
N VAL A 194 -7.90 -1.70 10.51
CA VAL A 194 -9.16 -1.04 10.85
C VAL A 194 -10.21 -1.12 9.72
N ILE A 195 -9.73 -1.28 8.48
CA ILE A 195 -10.55 -1.46 7.29
C ILE A 195 -11.36 -2.75 7.44
N ARG A 196 -12.68 -2.62 7.45
CA ARG A 196 -13.62 -3.75 7.62
C ARG A 196 -14.12 -4.32 6.29
N ASN A 197 -14.37 -3.44 5.32
CA ASN A 197 -14.98 -3.77 4.03
C ASN A 197 -14.05 -3.33 2.87
N PRO A 198 -12.86 -3.92 2.73
CA PRO A 198 -12.03 -3.65 1.57
C PRO A 198 -12.75 -4.15 0.31
N ILE A 199 -12.67 -3.38 -0.78
CA ILE A 199 -13.17 -3.83 -2.08
C ILE A 199 -12.37 -5.04 -2.54
N VAL A 200 -11.06 -4.99 -2.35
CA VAL A 200 -10.13 -6.08 -2.67
C VAL A 200 -8.86 -5.97 -1.82
N CYS A 201 -8.33 -7.12 -1.43
CA CYS A 201 -7.05 -7.24 -0.73
C CYS A 201 -5.96 -7.79 -1.65
N GLY A 202 -4.75 -7.25 -1.55
CA GLY A 202 -3.57 -7.76 -2.24
C GLY A 202 -2.50 -8.21 -1.25
N ILE A 203 -1.95 -9.41 -1.45
CA ILE A 203 -0.82 -9.89 -0.66
C ILE A 203 0.36 -10.13 -1.60
N THR A 204 1.37 -9.26 -1.49
CA THR A 204 2.60 -9.36 -2.28
C THR A 204 3.51 -10.47 -1.75
N SER A 205 4.71 -10.62 -2.31
CA SER A 205 5.66 -11.66 -1.92
C SER A 205 5.94 -11.71 -0.40
N ILE A 206 5.93 -12.93 0.16
CA ILE A 206 6.29 -13.19 1.55
C ILE A 206 7.74 -13.65 1.65
N GLY A 207 8.48 -12.95 2.50
CA GLY A 207 9.85 -13.27 2.88
C GLY A 207 10.06 -13.05 4.37
N ILE A 208 11.19 -13.55 4.88
CA ILE A 208 11.60 -13.33 6.27
C ILE A 208 11.95 -11.85 6.46
N ASP A 209 11.19 -11.16 7.29
CA ASP A 209 11.42 -9.77 7.68
C ASP A 209 10.72 -9.49 9.02
N HIS A 210 11.19 -8.50 9.77
CA HIS A 210 10.62 -8.10 11.06
C HIS A 210 10.36 -9.25 12.05
N THR A 211 11.28 -10.22 12.12
CA THR A 211 11.11 -11.46 12.91
C THR A 211 10.92 -11.24 14.41
N GLN A 212 11.41 -10.13 14.95
CA GLN A 212 11.20 -9.72 16.35
C GLN A 212 9.73 -9.42 16.66
N ILE A 213 8.93 -9.04 15.66
CA ILE A 213 7.52 -8.64 15.83
C ILE A 213 6.59 -9.71 15.26
N LEU A 214 6.93 -10.29 14.11
CA LEU A 214 6.03 -11.15 13.33
C LEU A 214 6.28 -12.66 13.54
N GLY A 215 7.28 -13.03 14.34
CA GLY A 215 7.74 -14.41 14.50
C GLY A 215 8.90 -14.76 13.56
N SER A 216 9.61 -15.84 13.91
CA SER A 216 10.81 -16.27 13.18
C SER A 216 10.51 -17.22 12.01
N LYS A 217 9.30 -17.79 11.94
CA LYS A 217 8.90 -18.71 10.87
C LYS A 217 8.15 -17.97 9.77
N ILE A 218 8.35 -18.39 8.53
CA ILE A 218 7.66 -17.79 7.38
C ILE A 218 6.13 -17.96 7.47
N GLN A 219 5.65 -19.01 8.12
CA GLN A 219 4.22 -19.25 8.36
C GLN A 219 3.62 -18.21 9.30
N ASP A 220 4.33 -17.80 10.35
CA ASP A 220 3.86 -16.78 11.30
C ASP A 220 3.72 -15.43 10.59
N ILE A 221 4.71 -15.10 9.75
CA ILE A 221 4.72 -13.91 8.90
C ILE A 221 3.58 -13.95 7.88
N ALA A 222 3.35 -15.11 7.24
CA ALA A 222 2.25 -15.31 6.30
C ALA A 222 0.89 -15.14 6.98
N LEU A 223 0.71 -15.70 8.18
CA LEU A 223 -0.52 -15.59 8.97
C LEU A 223 -0.82 -14.13 9.30
N GLN A 224 0.18 -13.39 9.79
CA GLN A 224 0.05 -11.96 10.06
C GLN A 224 -0.35 -11.18 8.80
N LYS A 225 0.21 -11.50 7.63
CA LYS A 225 -0.07 -10.76 6.40
C LYS A 225 -1.43 -11.10 5.78
N ALA A 226 -1.85 -12.36 5.90
CA ALA A 226 -3.19 -12.79 5.53
C ALA A 226 -4.28 -12.20 6.43
N GLY A 227 -3.91 -11.61 7.56
CA GLY A 227 -4.80 -10.91 8.47
C GLY A 227 -5.57 -9.72 7.90
N ILE A 228 -5.22 -9.25 6.70
CA ILE A 228 -6.02 -8.24 5.99
C ILE A 228 -7.22 -8.83 5.23
N MET A 229 -7.31 -10.16 5.08
CA MET A 229 -8.47 -10.80 4.48
C MET A 229 -9.68 -10.58 5.37
N LYS A 230 -10.80 -10.14 4.79
CA LYS A 230 -12.05 -9.89 5.50
C LYS A 230 -13.17 -10.76 4.95
N LYS A 231 -14.21 -10.95 5.76
CA LYS A 231 -15.40 -11.71 5.35
C LYS A 231 -16.03 -11.09 4.10
N ASP A 232 -16.45 -11.95 3.17
CA ASP A 232 -17.13 -11.56 1.92
C ASP A 232 -16.28 -10.65 0.99
N SER A 233 -14.98 -10.50 1.30
CA SER A 233 -14.00 -9.83 0.46
C SER A 233 -13.31 -10.84 -0.47
N ILE A 234 -12.53 -10.30 -1.41
CA ILE A 234 -11.69 -11.07 -2.32
C ILE A 234 -10.24 -10.65 -2.15
N ALA A 235 -9.35 -11.63 -2.11
CA ALA A 235 -7.92 -11.43 -1.95
C ALA A 235 -7.15 -12.04 -3.12
N TYR A 236 -6.10 -11.34 -3.56
CA TYR A 236 -5.20 -11.79 -4.62
C TYR A 236 -3.77 -11.98 -4.09
N THR A 237 -3.13 -13.05 -4.57
CA THR A 237 -1.70 -13.33 -4.41
C THR A 237 -1.19 -13.96 -5.70
N LEU A 238 0.12 -14.19 -5.80
CA LEU A 238 0.75 -14.93 -6.89
C LEU A 238 1.18 -16.34 -6.44
N ASP A 239 1.29 -17.26 -7.40
CA ASP A 239 1.70 -18.66 -7.19
C ASP A 239 3.20 -18.86 -6.90
N HIS A 240 4.07 -17.88 -7.20
CA HIS A 240 5.52 -17.97 -6.93
C HIS A 240 5.88 -18.02 -5.43
N GLN A 241 4.91 -17.81 -4.53
CA GLN A 241 5.11 -17.94 -3.09
C GLN A 241 5.51 -19.39 -2.75
N LYS A 242 6.15 -19.60 -1.59
CA LYS A 242 6.42 -20.96 -1.12
C LYS A 242 5.09 -21.69 -0.86
N GLU A 243 5.01 -23.00 -1.13
CA GLU A 243 3.77 -23.78 -0.92
C GLU A 243 3.23 -23.63 0.51
N ILE A 244 4.12 -23.65 1.50
CA ILE A 244 3.76 -23.47 2.92
C ILE A 244 3.09 -22.11 3.21
N VAL A 245 3.41 -21.07 2.43
CA VAL A 245 2.76 -19.75 2.53
C VAL A 245 1.39 -19.80 1.87
N LEU A 246 1.29 -20.41 0.69
CA LEU A 246 0.02 -20.59 -0.01
C LEU A 246 -0.98 -21.40 0.84
N ASP A 247 -0.53 -22.43 1.54
CA ASP A 247 -1.36 -23.22 2.45
C ASP A 247 -1.91 -22.40 3.62
N VAL A 248 -1.08 -21.53 4.21
CA VAL A 248 -1.53 -20.58 5.24
C VAL A 248 -2.59 -19.64 4.67
N PHE A 249 -2.38 -19.10 3.47
CA PHE A 249 -3.36 -18.21 2.83
C PHE A 249 -4.69 -18.92 2.53
N LYS A 250 -4.65 -20.14 1.97
CA LYS A 250 -5.84 -20.96 1.73
C LYS A 250 -6.61 -21.19 3.03
N LYS A 251 -5.90 -21.53 4.12
CA LYS A 251 -6.50 -21.74 5.45
C LYS A 251 -7.17 -20.47 5.98
N VAL A 252 -6.47 -19.33 5.99
CA VAL A 252 -7.02 -18.05 6.48
C VAL A 252 -8.21 -17.60 5.64
N ALA A 253 -8.13 -17.75 4.32
CA ALA A 253 -9.23 -17.42 3.42
C ALA A 253 -10.49 -18.23 3.72
N LEU A 254 -10.33 -19.55 3.98
CA LEU A 254 -11.42 -20.42 4.39
C LEU A 254 -12.02 -20.00 5.74
N GLU A 255 -11.18 -19.80 6.75
CA GLU A 255 -11.58 -19.39 8.10
C GLU A 255 -12.35 -18.05 8.09
N ARG A 256 -11.98 -17.13 7.21
CA ARG A 256 -12.59 -15.81 7.10
C ARG A 256 -13.70 -15.71 6.09
N THR A 257 -14.04 -16.80 5.39
CA THR A 257 -15.01 -16.75 4.27
C THR A 257 -14.62 -15.66 3.24
N CYS A 258 -13.32 -15.57 2.94
CA CYS A 258 -12.75 -14.67 1.94
C CYS A 258 -12.45 -15.48 0.68
N LYS A 259 -12.79 -14.95 -0.51
CA LYS A 259 -12.40 -15.59 -1.77
C LYS A 259 -10.91 -15.31 -2.02
N LEU A 260 -10.08 -16.35 -2.08
CA LEU A 260 -8.67 -16.23 -2.44
C LEU A 260 -8.47 -16.60 -3.91
N VAL A 261 -7.82 -15.73 -4.68
CA VAL A 261 -7.38 -15.98 -6.05
C VAL A 261 -5.85 -16.00 -6.08
N ILE A 262 -5.29 -17.14 -6.49
CA ILE A 262 -3.86 -17.31 -6.70
C ILE A 262 -3.60 -17.15 -8.20
N LEU A 263 -2.92 -16.07 -8.56
CA LEU A 263 -2.62 -15.73 -9.94
C LEU A 263 -1.38 -16.49 -10.44
N PRO A 264 -1.42 -17.02 -11.66
CA PRO A 264 -0.26 -17.66 -12.26
C PRO A 264 0.83 -16.63 -12.52
N THR A 265 2.08 -17.01 -12.28
CA THR A 265 3.24 -16.22 -12.70
C THR A 265 3.58 -16.58 -14.14
N PRO A 266 3.46 -15.64 -15.10
CA PRO A 266 3.76 -15.94 -16.49
C PRO A 266 5.25 -16.23 -16.67
N ASN A 267 5.57 -17.20 -17.52
CA ASN A 267 6.96 -17.59 -17.84
C ASN A 267 7.71 -16.51 -18.64
N ARG A 268 6.97 -15.61 -19.31
CA ARG A 268 7.50 -14.48 -20.10
C ARG A 268 6.43 -13.41 -20.23
N PHE A 269 6.80 -12.14 -20.18
CA PHE A 269 5.86 -11.04 -20.43
C PHE A 269 6.05 -10.45 -21.82
N TYR A 270 4.96 -10.04 -22.45
CA TYR A 270 5.03 -9.23 -23.66
C TYR A 270 5.58 -7.85 -23.28
N ASN A 271 6.77 -7.47 -23.80
CA ASN A 271 7.51 -6.25 -23.45
C ASN A 271 8.18 -6.22 -22.06
N ASP A 272 8.70 -7.36 -21.57
CA ASP A 272 9.56 -7.45 -20.36
C ASP A 272 10.58 -6.28 -20.27
N GLU A 273 11.23 -5.96 -21.38
CA GLU A 273 12.26 -4.92 -21.46
C GLU A 273 11.74 -3.49 -21.25
N GLN A 274 10.51 -3.18 -21.68
CA GLN A 274 9.94 -1.83 -21.53
C GLN A 274 9.38 -1.58 -20.14
N LEU A 275 8.79 -2.59 -19.49
CA LEU A 275 8.30 -2.44 -18.12
C LEU A 275 9.47 -2.32 -17.12
N GLU A 276 10.55 -3.07 -17.35
CA GLU A 276 11.78 -2.98 -16.57
C GLU A 276 12.52 -1.63 -16.72
N ALA A 277 12.13 -0.79 -17.68
CA ALA A 277 12.80 0.50 -17.92
C ALA A 277 12.45 1.58 -16.88
N ASN A 278 11.30 1.50 -16.19
CA ASN A 278 10.87 2.53 -15.21
C ASN A 278 10.88 2.05 -13.76
N LEU A 279 10.21 0.92 -13.47
CA LEU A 279 10.35 0.22 -12.19
C LEU A 279 11.09 -1.07 -12.46
N GLY A 280 12.42 -1.00 -12.32
CA GLY A 280 13.34 -2.04 -12.73
C GLY A 280 13.19 -3.38 -12.00
N GLY A 281 13.42 -4.45 -12.76
CA GLY A 281 13.60 -5.81 -12.25
C GLY A 281 12.34 -6.69 -12.32
N LYS A 282 12.56 -7.99 -12.53
CA LYS A 282 11.51 -9.02 -12.69
C LYS A 282 10.45 -9.04 -11.57
N HIS A 283 10.84 -8.69 -10.35
CA HIS A 283 9.93 -8.61 -9.22
C HIS A 283 8.86 -7.52 -9.38
N GLN A 284 9.11 -6.48 -10.19
CA GLN A 284 8.11 -5.44 -10.49
C GLN A 284 7.07 -5.91 -11.49
N ILE A 285 7.42 -6.86 -12.38
CA ILE A 285 6.44 -7.55 -13.24
C ILE A 285 5.41 -8.24 -12.36
N LEU A 286 5.85 -9.00 -11.36
CA LEU A 286 4.97 -9.64 -10.38
C LEU A 286 4.07 -8.63 -9.65
N ASN A 287 4.66 -7.55 -9.14
CA ASN A 287 3.90 -6.49 -8.45
C ASN A 287 2.86 -5.84 -9.37
N SER A 288 3.17 -5.67 -10.66
CA SER A 288 2.26 -5.12 -11.67
C SER A 288 1.11 -6.06 -12.00
N ILE A 289 1.35 -7.38 -12.12
CA ILE A 289 0.30 -8.39 -12.35
C ILE A 289 -0.70 -8.34 -11.20
N LEU A 290 -0.19 -8.31 -9.97
CA LEU A 290 -1.04 -8.19 -8.80
C LEU A 290 -1.82 -6.87 -8.84
N ALA A 291 -1.16 -5.73 -9.07
CA ALA A 291 -1.81 -4.42 -9.13
C ALA A 291 -2.91 -4.34 -10.20
N VAL A 292 -2.67 -4.87 -11.40
CA VAL A 292 -3.66 -4.94 -12.48
C VAL A 292 -4.89 -5.73 -12.03
N ASN A 293 -4.70 -6.90 -11.43
CA ASN A 293 -5.82 -7.72 -10.96
C ASN A 293 -6.58 -7.07 -9.80
N LEU A 294 -5.89 -6.38 -8.88
CA LEU A 294 -6.54 -5.59 -7.83
C LEU A 294 -7.42 -4.48 -8.43
N VAL A 295 -6.89 -3.72 -9.39
CA VAL A 295 -7.67 -2.64 -10.03
C VAL A 295 -8.81 -3.21 -10.86
N CYS A 296 -8.61 -4.27 -11.62
CA CYS A 296 -9.67 -4.94 -12.37
C CYS A 296 -10.81 -5.40 -11.45
N GLU A 297 -10.48 -5.98 -10.29
CA GLU A 297 -11.50 -6.40 -9.31
C GLU A 297 -12.19 -5.19 -8.67
N TRP A 298 -11.44 -4.12 -8.39
CA TRP A 298 -11.99 -2.88 -7.88
C TRP A 298 -13.02 -2.26 -8.85
N VAL A 299 -12.68 -2.19 -10.13
CA VAL A 299 -13.56 -1.68 -11.20
C VAL A 299 -14.82 -2.56 -11.33
N LYS A 300 -14.70 -3.89 -11.18
CA LYS A 300 -15.85 -4.82 -11.22
C LYS A 300 -16.81 -4.68 -10.02
N ARG A 301 -16.28 -4.39 -8.84
CA ARG A 301 -17.03 -4.37 -7.58
C ARG A 301 -17.59 -2.99 -7.23
N THR A 302 -17.15 -1.94 -7.91
CA THR A 302 -17.64 -0.58 -7.71
C THR A 302 -18.68 -0.22 -8.77
N SER A 303 -19.61 0.65 -8.40
CA SER A 303 -20.72 1.09 -9.27
C SER A 303 -20.34 2.17 -10.28
N PHE A 304 -19.04 2.41 -10.50
CA PHE A 304 -18.55 3.45 -11.40
C PHE A 304 -18.57 3.04 -12.88
N PHE A 305 -18.64 1.74 -13.17
CA PHE A 305 -18.53 1.17 -14.52
C PHE A 305 -19.71 0.25 -14.83
N THR A 306 -20.20 0.23 -16.07
CA THR A 306 -21.13 -0.82 -16.49
C THR A 306 -20.40 -2.08 -16.92
N LYS A 307 -21.15 -3.19 -17.01
CA LYS A 307 -20.63 -4.47 -17.47
C LYS A 307 -20.04 -4.36 -18.88
N GLU A 308 -20.62 -3.52 -19.74
CA GLU A 308 -20.16 -3.26 -21.09
C GLU A 308 -18.79 -2.55 -21.12
N ASP A 309 -18.58 -1.53 -20.27
CA ASP A 309 -17.29 -0.82 -20.18
C ASP A 309 -16.17 -1.76 -19.73
N LEU A 310 -16.49 -2.61 -18.75
CA LEU A 310 -15.60 -3.62 -18.21
C LEU A 310 -15.18 -4.62 -19.28
N CYS A 311 -16.13 -5.14 -20.07
CA CYS A 311 -15.85 -6.08 -21.15
C CYS A 311 -14.97 -5.47 -22.24
N LEU A 312 -15.27 -4.22 -22.65
CA LEU A 312 -14.52 -3.51 -23.70
C LEU A 312 -13.09 -3.17 -23.27
N ALA A 313 -12.89 -2.82 -22.00
CA ALA A 313 -11.64 -2.25 -21.56
C ALA A 313 -10.70 -3.19 -20.83
N LEU A 314 -11.21 -4.30 -20.30
CA LEU A 314 -10.37 -5.34 -19.71
C LEU A 314 -9.99 -6.43 -20.73
N ASN A 315 -10.41 -6.31 -22.01
CA ASN A 315 -10.29 -7.36 -23.01
C ASN A 315 -10.71 -8.72 -22.43
N ALA A 316 -11.89 -8.78 -21.80
CA ALA A 316 -12.38 -9.99 -21.17
C ALA A 316 -13.36 -10.73 -22.09
N PRO A 317 -12.91 -11.65 -22.97
CA PRO A 317 -13.73 -12.80 -23.31
C PRO A 317 -13.94 -13.62 -22.03
N GLU A 318 -15.13 -14.19 -21.85
CA GLU A 318 -15.46 -15.11 -20.76
C GLU A 318 -14.54 -16.36 -20.69
N SER A 319 -13.50 -16.47 -21.54
CA SER A 319 -12.67 -17.67 -21.71
C SER A 319 -11.23 -17.49 -22.21
N SER A 320 -10.65 -16.28 -22.35
CA SER A 320 -9.29 -16.17 -22.93
C SER A 320 -8.18 -15.90 -21.90
N THR A 321 -7.25 -16.84 -21.81
CA THR A 321 -5.91 -16.77 -21.21
C THR A 321 -4.97 -15.81 -21.97
N SER A 322 -5.46 -14.67 -22.44
CA SER A 322 -4.67 -13.74 -23.25
C SER A 322 -3.66 -13.01 -22.36
N ASP A 323 -2.38 -13.35 -22.52
CA ASP A 323 -1.22 -12.69 -21.89
C ASP A 323 -1.00 -11.22 -22.33
N VAL A 324 -1.96 -10.63 -23.05
CA VAL A 324 -1.87 -9.27 -23.62
C VAL A 324 -2.84 -8.34 -22.90
N TRP A 325 -2.29 -7.39 -22.14
CA TRP A 325 -3.09 -6.35 -21.50
C TRP A 325 -3.56 -5.28 -22.50
N PRO A 326 -4.65 -4.57 -22.18
CA PRO A 326 -5.06 -3.37 -22.91
C PRO A 326 -3.96 -2.28 -22.91
N GLU A 327 -3.92 -1.46 -23.95
CA GLU A 327 -2.92 -0.38 -24.10
C GLU A 327 -2.88 0.59 -22.91
N TRP A 328 -4.04 0.93 -22.34
CA TRP A 328 -4.12 1.83 -21.19
C TRP A 328 -3.42 1.25 -19.95
N VAL A 329 -3.45 -0.07 -19.76
CA VAL A 329 -2.73 -0.75 -18.68
C VAL A 329 -1.24 -0.56 -18.86
N PHE A 330 -0.73 -0.82 -20.07
CA PHE A 330 0.68 -0.60 -20.37
C PHE A 330 1.11 0.85 -20.16
N LYS A 331 0.30 1.80 -20.63
CA LYS A 331 0.56 3.23 -20.44
C LYS A 331 0.61 3.60 -18.96
N ALA A 332 -0.33 3.13 -18.14
CA ALA A 332 -0.36 3.38 -16.70
C ALA A 332 0.85 2.78 -15.98
N LEU A 333 1.19 1.53 -16.28
CA LEU A 333 2.34 0.85 -15.70
C LEU A 333 3.64 1.54 -16.08
N PHE A 334 3.81 1.91 -17.35
CA PHE A 334 4.99 2.64 -17.83
C PHE A 334 5.09 4.04 -17.23
N ALA A 335 3.97 4.75 -17.04
CA ALA A 335 3.98 6.07 -16.42
C ALA A 335 4.25 6.04 -14.91
N THR A 336 4.24 4.86 -14.27
CA THR A 336 4.41 4.73 -12.82
C THR A 336 5.83 5.08 -12.43
N LYS A 337 5.97 6.04 -11.50
CA LYS A 337 7.24 6.41 -10.88
C LYS A 337 7.15 6.17 -9.39
N TRP A 338 8.20 5.61 -8.79
CA TRP A 338 8.27 5.42 -7.35
C TRP A 338 9.64 5.87 -6.84
N PRO A 339 9.75 7.07 -6.23
CA PRO A 339 11.02 7.61 -5.78
C PRO A 339 11.78 6.64 -4.88
N GLY A 340 13.05 6.40 -5.19
CA GLY A 340 13.90 5.49 -4.42
C GLY A 340 13.72 4.00 -4.75
N ARG A 341 13.02 3.64 -5.83
CA ARG A 341 13.02 2.29 -6.41
C ARG A 341 13.44 2.35 -7.87
N SER A 342 14.59 1.77 -8.19
CA SER A 342 15.16 1.77 -9.53
C SER A 342 15.08 3.16 -10.18
N HIS A 343 15.38 4.20 -9.40
CA HIS A 343 15.11 5.58 -9.78
C HIS A 343 16.33 6.16 -10.50
N HIS A 344 16.20 6.37 -11.81
CA HIS A 344 17.22 7.01 -12.65
C HIS A 344 16.84 8.46 -12.95
N PHE A 345 17.79 9.38 -12.76
CA PHE A 345 17.62 10.78 -13.14
C PHE A 345 18.97 11.48 -13.38
N THR A 346 18.92 12.63 -14.06
CA THR A 346 20.04 13.58 -14.16
C THR A 346 19.64 14.89 -13.48
N THR A 347 20.64 15.66 -13.04
CA THR A 347 20.41 17.00 -12.47
C THR A 347 20.71 18.06 -13.53
N PRO A 348 19.88 19.10 -13.71
CA PRO A 348 20.14 20.17 -14.67
C PRO A 348 21.50 20.84 -14.48
N GLU A 349 21.96 20.97 -13.23
CA GLU A 349 23.25 21.55 -12.86
C GLU A 349 24.44 20.66 -13.27
N TYR A 350 24.21 19.35 -13.39
CA TYR A 350 25.23 18.36 -13.77
C TYR A 350 24.64 17.36 -14.78
N PRO A 351 24.41 17.76 -16.04
CA PRO A 351 23.69 16.95 -17.03
C PRO A 351 24.44 15.67 -17.42
N ASN A 352 25.75 15.63 -17.21
CA ASN A 352 26.61 14.47 -17.49
C ASN A 352 26.69 13.48 -16.30
N ILE A 353 26.07 13.79 -15.16
CA ILE A 353 26.01 12.89 -14.01
C ILE A 353 24.66 12.17 -14.02
N HIS A 354 24.71 10.86 -14.17
CA HIS A 354 23.56 9.98 -14.08
C HIS A 354 23.46 9.40 -12.66
N TRP A 355 22.33 9.65 -12.00
CA TRP A 355 22.05 9.14 -10.66
C TRP A 355 21.20 7.88 -10.75
N TYR A 356 21.61 6.83 -10.06
CA TYR A 356 20.88 5.57 -9.94
C TYR A 356 20.60 5.32 -8.45
N LEU A 357 19.35 5.54 -8.03
CA LEU A 357 18.95 5.52 -6.63
C LEU A 357 18.00 4.35 -6.34
N ASP A 358 18.36 3.53 -5.34
CA ASP A 358 17.48 2.50 -4.79
C ASP A 358 17.61 2.40 -3.26
N GLY A 359 16.48 2.24 -2.58
CA GLY A 359 16.40 1.99 -1.14
C GLY A 359 16.57 0.51 -0.76
N ALA A 360 17.33 -0.27 -1.52
CA ALA A 360 17.65 -1.66 -1.25
C ALA A 360 18.48 -1.78 0.05
N HIS A 361 18.07 -2.69 0.94
CA HIS A 361 18.64 -2.78 2.30
C HIS A 361 18.66 -4.22 2.85
N THR A 362 18.44 -5.21 1.99
CA THR A 362 18.64 -6.64 2.24
C THR A 362 19.45 -7.24 1.10
N ALA A 363 20.17 -8.33 1.34
CA ALA A 363 21.06 -8.96 0.35
C ALA A 363 20.33 -9.28 -0.97
N ASP A 364 19.11 -9.84 -0.88
CA ASP A 364 18.26 -10.12 -2.04
C ASP A 364 17.92 -8.83 -2.82
N SER A 365 17.52 -7.76 -2.12
CA SER A 365 17.19 -6.49 -2.76
C SER A 365 18.40 -5.79 -3.37
N LEU A 366 19.59 -5.93 -2.76
CA LEU A 366 20.84 -5.37 -3.28
C LEU A 366 21.30 -6.12 -4.53
N THR A 367 21.07 -7.44 -4.59
CA THR A 367 21.31 -8.24 -5.80
C THR A 367 20.41 -7.74 -6.94
N LEU A 368 19.11 -7.57 -6.69
CA LEU A 368 18.17 -7.04 -7.69
C LEU A 368 18.53 -5.60 -8.13
N CYS A 369 18.92 -4.75 -7.19
CA CYS A 369 19.40 -3.39 -7.48
C CYS A 369 20.66 -3.39 -8.34
N THR A 370 21.60 -4.29 -8.03
CA THR A 370 22.85 -4.48 -8.79
C THR A 370 22.56 -4.91 -10.22
N ASP A 371 21.71 -5.93 -10.41
CA ASP A 371 21.33 -6.42 -11.73
C ASP A 371 20.63 -5.33 -12.56
N TRP A 372 19.74 -4.56 -11.93
CA TRP A 372 19.11 -3.40 -12.56
C TRP A 372 20.13 -2.34 -12.99
N PHE A 373 21.08 -1.98 -12.11
CA PHE A 373 22.11 -1.01 -12.41
C PHE A 373 23.00 -1.46 -13.58
N LEU A 374 23.49 -2.70 -13.54
CA LEU A 374 24.33 -3.27 -14.59
C LEU A 374 23.59 -3.32 -15.94
N LYS A 375 22.31 -3.66 -15.95
CA LYS A 375 21.49 -3.67 -17.17
C LYS A 375 21.28 -2.27 -17.77
N ASN A 376 21.22 -1.24 -16.93
CA ASN A 376 20.95 0.14 -17.33
C ASN A 376 22.22 1.01 -17.48
N THR A 377 23.40 0.40 -17.33
CA THR A 377 24.69 1.06 -17.54
C THR A 377 25.49 0.34 -18.60
N SER A 378 26.14 1.08 -19.50
CA SER A 378 26.99 0.48 -20.52
C SER A 378 28.31 0.05 -19.89
N HIS A 379 28.61 -1.25 -19.90
CA HIS A 379 29.89 -1.81 -19.44
C HIS A 379 31.14 -1.27 -20.18
N ASN A 380 30.95 -0.57 -21.31
CA ASN A 380 32.03 -0.02 -22.15
C ASN A 380 32.23 1.50 -22.03
N SER A 381 31.62 2.18 -21.05
CA SER A 381 31.93 3.60 -20.84
C SER A 381 33.19 3.74 -19.99
N ASN A 382 34.20 4.49 -20.47
CA ASN A 382 35.35 4.96 -19.67
C ASN A 382 34.93 5.93 -18.53
N ASN A 383 33.65 6.01 -18.19
CA ASN A 383 33.13 6.92 -17.19
C ASN A 383 33.34 6.32 -15.79
N PRO A 384 33.86 7.08 -14.82
CA PRO A 384 34.03 6.60 -13.46
C PRO A 384 32.66 6.33 -12.82
N CYS A 385 32.51 5.17 -12.20
CA CYS A 385 31.33 4.81 -11.42
C CYS A 385 31.63 4.92 -9.93
N ILE A 386 30.77 5.64 -9.20
CA ILE A 386 30.89 5.84 -7.75
C ILE A 386 29.68 5.20 -7.08
N LEU A 387 29.95 4.24 -6.18
CA LEU A 387 28.92 3.64 -5.34
C LEU A 387 28.83 4.37 -3.99
N LEU A 388 27.67 4.99 -3.73
CA LEU A 388 27.33 5.51 -2.41
C LEU A 388 26.41 4.51 -1.70
N PHE A 389 26.89 3.91 -0.63
CA PHE A 389 26.14 2.91 0.13
C PHE A 389 26.05 3.30 1.61
N SER A 390 24.83 3.24 2.16
CA SER A 390 24.55 3.49 3.56
C SER A 390 23.63 2.40 4.09
N LEU A 391 23.92 1.91 5.30
CA LEU A 391 23.15 0.86 5.96
C LEU A 391 22.78 1.32 7.37
N SER A 392 21.49 1.25 7.71
CA SER A 392 21.02 1.55 9.06
C SER A 392 21.52 0.51 10.07
N CYS A 393 21.63 0.92 11.34
CA CYS A 393 22.06 0.05 12.44
C CYS A 393 21.13 -1.18 12.60
N GLY A 394 21.70 -2.35 12.94
CA GLY A 394 20.95 -3.59 13.19
C GLY A 394 20.70 -4.48 11.96
N ARG A 395 21.21 -4.12 10.78
CA ARG A 395 21.16 -4.94 9.55
C ARG A 395 22.45 -5.76 9.38
N ASP A 396 22.36 -6.88 8.67
CA ASP A 396 23.51 -7.75 8.36
C ASP A 396 24.47 -7.03 7.40
N LYS A 397 25.55 -6.48 7.94
CA LYS A 397 26.52 -5.71 7.17
C LYS A 397 27.31 -6.58 6.20
N ILE A 398 27.64 -7.80 6.60
CA ILE A 398 28.55 -8.67 5.85
C ILE A 398 27.85 -9.16 4.60
N SER A 399 26.68 -9.78 4.75
CA SER A 399 25.92 -10.31 3.61
C SER A 399 25.57 -9.21 2.60
N ASN A 400 25.19 -8.01 3.07
CA ASN A 400 24.89 -6.88 2.18
C ASN A 400 26.12 -6.37 1.41
N LEU A 401 27.29 -6.28 2.06
CA LEU A 401 28.54 -5.88 1.40
C LEU A 401 29.02 -6.94 0.41
N GLU A 402 28.83 -8.22 0.70
CA GLU A 402 29.15 -9.31 -0.23
C GLU A 402 28.31 -9.24 -1.52
N SER A 403 27.00 -8.96 -1.40
CA SER A 403 26.13 -8.72 -2.56
C SER A 403 26.64 -7.56 -3.43
N LEU A 404 27.11 -6.47 -2.81
CA LEU A 404 27.68 -5.32 -3.53
C LEU A 404 29.09 -5.57 -4.06
N ALA A 405 29.89 -6.43 -3.42
CA ALA A 405 31.22 -6.78 -3.90
C ALA A 405 31.14 -7.46 -5.28
N LYS A 406 30.06 -8.18 -5.57
CA LYS A 406 29.78 -8.72 -6.91
C LYS A 406 29.64 -7.59 -7.94
N LEU A 407 28.84 -6.55 -7.66
CA LEU A 407 28.72 -5.36 -8.51
C LEU A 407 30.09 -4.76 -8.85
N VAL A 408 30.92 -4.57 -7.81
CA VAL A 408 32.26 -3.98 -7.99
C VAL A 408 33.17 -4.86 -8.85
N LYS A 409 33.07 -6.19 -8.73
CA LYS A 409 33.84 -7.12 -9.57
C LYS A 409 33.37 -7.07 -11.03
N ASP A 410 32.06 -7.08 -11.25
CA ASP A 410 31.45 -7.15 -12.58
C ASP A 410 31.55 -5.80 -13.33
N TYR A 411 31.75 -4.68 -12.61
CA TYR A 411 31.94 -3.35 -13.20
C TYR A 411 33.41 -2.96 -13.40
N ARG A 412 34.39 -3.79 -12.99
CA ARG A 412 35.79 -3.47 -13.27
C ARG A 412 36.00 -3.48 -14.79
N PRO A 413 36.59 -2.41 -15.37
CA PRO A 413 37.19 -2.55 -16.68
C PRO A 413 38.21 -3.69 -16.60
N ILE A 414 38.18 -4.57 -17.60
CA ILE A 414 39.23 -5.55 -17.80
C ILE A 414 40.48 -4.72 -18.11
N ASP A 415 41.31 -4.49 -17.10
CA ASP A 415 42.68 -3.98 -17.28
C ASP A 415 43.55 -5.06 -17.93
#